data_AF-A0A4V0X3Z7-F1
#
_entry.id   AF-A0A4V0X3Z7-F1
#
_cell.length_a   1.000
_cell.length_b   1.000
_cell.length_c   1.000
_cell.angle_alpha   90.00
_cell.angle_beta   90.00
_cell.angle_gamma   90.00
#
_symmetry.space_group_name_H-M   'P 1'
#
loop_
_entity.id
_entity.type
_entity.pdbx_description
1 polymer ?
#
loop_
_entity_poly.entity_id
_entity_poly.type
_entity_poly.pdbx_seq_one_letter_code
_entity_poly.pdbx_strand_id
1 'polypeptide(L)'
;MNSDFDYHAEETRKSNLLLQAALLREQGRYERAATLFAEAAAIEERLAESAEAKGDVSRALRHRFSAASGWAQAGDFYHALALLHSLEERADAPPALRERIQAFSQVVNEQRERWSFALREASLT
;
A
#
# COMPACT_ATOMS: atom_id res chain seq x y z
N MET A 1 -27.55 -4.44 -11.13
CA MET A 1 -26.07 -4.52 -11.26
C MET A 1 -25.55 -3.26 -10.57
N ASN A 2 -25.20 -3.34 -9.29
CA ASN A 2 -24.86 -2.17 -8.46
C ASN A 2 -23.49 -1.63 -8.85
N SER A 3 -23.46 -0.48 -9.53
CA SER A 3 -22.23 0.27 -9.77
C SER A 3 -22.30 1.60 -9.01
N ASP A 4 -22.29 1.51 -7.67
CA ASP A 4 -22.10 2.63 -6.74
C ASP A 4 -20.60 2.95 -6.54
N PHE A 5 -19.74 2.57 -7.49
CA PHE A 5 -18.33 2.93 -7.45
C PHE A 5 -18.17 4.39 -7.92
N ASP A 6 -18.23 5.30 -6.97
CA ASP A 6 -17.85 6.70 -7.19
C ASP A 6 -16.34 6.87 -6.94
N TYR A 7 -15.59 6.95 -8.05
CA TYR A 7 -14.15 7.16 -8.04
C TYR A 7 -13.73 8.41 -7.24
N HIS A 8 -14.46 9.52 -7.38
CA HIS A 8 -14.10 10.77 -6.71
C HIS A 8 -14.37 10.71 -5.21
N ALA A 9 -15.47 10.06 -4.81
CA ALA A 9 -15.76 9.82 -3.40
C ALA A 9 -14.68 8.92 -2.77
N GLU A 10 -14.26 7.87 -3.48
CA GLU A 10 -13.21 6.94 -3.00
C GLU A 10 -11.83 7.61 -2.92
N GLU A 11 -11.43 8.43 -3.90
CA GLU A 11 -10.21 9.25 -3.83
C GLU A 11 -10.18 10.17 -2.61
N THR A 12 -11.32 10.82 -2.36
CA THR A 12 -11.48 11.74 -1.22
C THR A 12 -11.39 10.98 0.09
N ARG A 13 -12.12 9.87 0.20
CA ARG A 13 -12.12 9.01 1.37
C ARG A 13 -10.72 8.50 1.68
N LYS A 14 -10.00 7.98 0.68
CA LYS A 14 -8.63 7.49 0.83
C LYS A 14 -7.69 8.59 1.32
N SER A 15 -7.77 9.79 0.76
CA SER A 15 -6.88 10.89 1.13
C SER A 15 -7.09 11.32 2.58
N ASN A 16 -8.35 11.33 3.03
CA ASN A 16 -8.70 11.60 4.42
C ASN A 16 -8.18 10.51 5.37
N LEU A 17 -8.30 9.23 4.99
CA LEU A 17 -7.77 8.10 5.77
C LEU A 17 -6.25 8.20 5.92
N LEU A 18 -5.51 8.46 4.84
CA LEU A 18 -4.05 8.59 4.88
C LEU A 18 -3.61 9.75 5.80
N LEU A 19 -4.28 10.90 5.72
CA LEU A 19 -3.98 12.04 6.57
C LEU A 19 -4.21 11.70 8.05
N GLN A 20 -5.34 11.07 8.36
CA GLN A 20 -5.67 10.67 9.73
C GLN A 20 -4.70 9.60 10.25
N ALA A 21 -4.35 8.61 9.43
CA ALA A 21 -3.40 7.56 9.76
C ALA A 21 -2.02 8.15 10.12
N ALA A 22 -1.53 9.10 9.31
CA ALA A 22 -0.29 9.81 9.60
C ALA A 22 -0.37 10.56 10.94
N LEU A 23 -1.45 11.32 11.17
CA LEU A 23 -1.66 12.07 12.42
C LEU A 23 -1.69 11.15 13.65
N LEU A 24 -2.35 9.99 13.56
CA LEU A 24 -2.38 9.00 14.63
C LEU A 24 -1.00 8.39 14.90
N ARG A 25 -0.22 8.15 13.85
CA ARG A 25 1.14 7.64 13.98
C ARG A 25 2.05 8.63 14.70
N GLU A 26 1.98 9.91 14.35
CA GLU A 26 2.75 10.97 15.05
C GLU A 26 2.35 11.10 16.53
N GLN A 27 1.12 10.73 16.87
CA GLN A 27 0.65 10.68 18.26
C GLN A 27 1.01 9.37 18.98
N GLY A 28 1.79 8.48 18.37
CA GLY A 28 2.17 7.17 18.92
C GLY A 28 1.04 6.13 18.93
N ARG A 29 -0.09 6.40 18.28
CA ARG A 29 -1.26 5.51 18.21
C ARG A 29 -1.14 4.53 17.04
N TYR A 30 -0.09 3.70 17.08
CA TYR A 30 0.35 2.88 15.96
C TYR A 30 -0.68 1.86 15.47
N GLU A 31 -1.38 1.15 16.37
CA GLU A 31 -2.39 0.16 15.97
C GLU A 31 -3.53 0.79 15.18
N ARG A 32 -4.07 1.92 15.66
CA ARG A 32 -5.16 2.62 14.98
C ARG A 32 -4.69 3.25 13.66
N ALA A 33 -3.46 3.76 13.61
CA ALA A 33 -2.87 4.23 12.37
C ALA A 33 -2.76 3.10 11.34
N ALA A 34 -2.31 1.91 11.77
CA ALA A 34 -2.19 0.74 10.92
C ALA A 34 -3.55 0.31 10.31
N THR A 35 -4.62 0.31 11.10
CA THR A 35 -5.98 0.05 10.58
C THR A 35 -6.37 1.05 9.50
N LEU A 36 -6.13 2.35 9.69
CA LEU A 36 -6.47 3.37 8.69
C LEU A 36 -5.60 3.27 7.42
N PHE A 37 -4.33 2.90 7.56
CA PHE A 37 -3.46 2.63 6.41
C PHE A 37 -3.94 1.42 5.60
N ALA A 38 -4.36 0.35 6.26
CA ALA A 38 -4.95 -0.82 5.63
C ALA A 38 -6.24 -0.48 4.88
N GLU A 39 -7.13 0.30 5.50
CA GLU A 39 -8.36 0.75 4.83
C GLU A 39 -8.06 1.61 3.60
N ALA A 40 -7.11 2.53 3.70
CA ALA A 40 -6.69 3.36 2.57
C ALA A 40 -6.07 2.51 1.44
N ALA A 41 -5.27 1.50 1.78
CA ALA A 41 -4.65 0.59 0.82
C ALA A 41 -5.69 -0.21 0.04
N ALA A 42 -6.71 -0.75 0.72
CA ALA A 42 -7.80 -1.47 0.06
C ALA A 42 -8.59 -0.57 -0.90
N ILE A 43 -8.75 0.72 -0.59
CA ILE A 43 -9.36 1.69 -1.52
C ILE A 43 -8.47 1.91 -2.75
N GLU A 44 -7.16 2.10 -2.55
CA GLU A 44 -6.19 2.23 -3.64
C GLU A 44 -6.21 1.02 -4.59
N GLU A 45 -6.37 -0.21 -4.09
CA GLU A 45 -6.52 -1.40 -4.95
C GLU A 45 -7.77 -1.32 -5.83
N ARG A 46 -8.92 -0.94 -5.26
CA ARG A 46 -10.16 -0.76 -6.04
C ARG A 46 -10.06 0.36 -7.08
N LEU A 47 -9.38 1.46 -6.72
CA LEU A 47 -9.08 2.56 -7.64
C LEU A 47 -8.17 2.09 -8.78
N ALA A 48 -7.20 1.23 -8.48
CA ALA A 48 -6.33 0.63 -9.48
C ALA A 48 -7.09 -0.27 -10.45
N GLU A 49 -7.93 -1.17 -9.94
CA GLU A 49 -8.79 -2.05 -10.74
C GLU A 49 -9.72 -1.24 -11.64
N SER A 50 -10.35 -0.19 -11.13
CA SER A 50 -11.21 0.69 -11.92
C SER A 50 -10.43 1.43 -13.01
N ALA A 51 -9.23 1.91 -12.72
CA ALA A 51 -8.38 2.58 -13.70
C ALA A 51 -7.93 1.62 -14.82
N GLU A 52 -7.55 0.39 -14.47
CA GLU A 52 -7.15 -0.63 -15.43
C GLU A 52 -8.31 -1.07 -16.32
N ALA A 53 -9.51 -1.26 -15.75
CA ALA A 53 -10.73 -1.56 -16.52
C ALA A 53 -11.08 -0.47 -17.55
N LYS A 54 -10.64 0.77 -17.31
CA LYS A 54 -10.80 1.91 -18.22
C LYS A 54 -9.62 2.10 -19.18
N GLY A 55 -8.60 1.25 -19.11
CA GLY A 55 -7.38 1.34 -19.91
C GLY A 55 -6.39 2.43 -19.45
N ASP A 56 -6.60 3.07 -18.29
CA ASP A 56 -5.65 4.05 -17.74
C ASP A 56 -4.58 3.32 -16.90
N VAL A 57 -3.67 2.66 -17.61
CA VAL A 57 -2.55 1.89 -17.04
C VAL A 57 -1.69 2.75 -16.10
N SER A 58 -1.38 3.98 -16.51
CA SER A 58 -0.52 4.87 -15.71
C SER A 58 -1.14 5.18 -14.36
N ARG A 59 -2.46 5.37 -14.31
CA ARG A 59 -3.18 5.59 -13.05
C ARG A 59 -3.31 4.32 -12.22
N ALA A 60 -3.58 3.18 -12.85
CA ALA A 60 -3.63 1.89 -12.18
C ALA A 60 -2.30 1.58 -11.46
N LEU A 61 -1.17 1.80 -12.15
CA LEU A 61 0.17 1.63 -11.59
C LEU A 61 0.42 2.51 -10.36
N ARG A 62 -0.01 3.78 -10.41
CA ARG A 62 0.12 4.70 -9.26
C ARG A 62 -0.67 4.22 -8.06
N HIS A 63 -1.92 3.82 -8.28
CA HIS A 63 -2.80 3.32 -7.22
C HIS A 63 -2.25 2.02 -6.61
N ARG A 64 -1.80 1.05 -7.41
CA ARG A 64 -1.17 -0.17 -6.89
C ARG A 64 0.09 0.10 -6.07
N PHE A 65 0.94 1.02 -6.52
CA PHE A 65 2.13 1.39 -5.76
C PHE A 65 1.75 2.07 -4.42
N SER A 66 0.72 2.91 -4.44
CA SER A 66 0.17 3.55 -3.24
C SER A 66 -0.41 2.51 -2.26
N ALA A 67 -1.16 1.53 -2.76
CA ALA A 67 -1.68 0.40 -1.97
C ALA A 67 -0.55 -0.38 -1.30
N ALA A 68 0.51 -0.73 -2.04
CA ALA A 68 1.67 -1.40 -1.48
C ALA A 68 2.31 -0.60 -0.34
N SER A 69 2.43 0.72 -0.50
CA SER A 69 2.92 1.61 0.56
C SER A 69 1.99 1.66 1.78
N GLY A 70 0.67 1.66 1.55
CA GLY A 70 -0.33 1.60 2.61
C GLY A 70 -0.25 0.29 3.41
N TRP A 71 -0.21 -0.85 2.74
CA TRP A 71 -0.06 -2.15 3.41
C TRP A 71 1.24 -2.27 4.21
N ALA A 72 2.36 -1.78 3.67
CA ALA A 72 3.62 -1.74 4.40
C ALA A 72 3.51 -0.88 5.68
N GLN A 73 2.85 0.28 5.61
CA GLN A 73 2.62 1.13 6.78
C GLN A 73 1.64 0.52 7.79
N ALA A 74 0.73 -0.35 7.32
CA ALA A 74 -0.14 -1.14 8.18
C ALA A 74 0.57 -2.34 8.85
N GLY A 75 1.81 -2.63 8.46
CA GLY A 75 2.57 -3.80 8.93
C GLY A 75 2.27 -5.09 8.19
N ASP A 76 1.44 -5.05 7.15
CA ASP A 76 1.19 -6.20 6.26
C ASP A 76 2.23 -6.25 5.14
N PHE A 77 3.45 -6.66 5.51
CA PHE A 77 4.58 -6.70 4.59
C PHE A 77 4.39 -7.72 3.48
N TYR A 78 3.64 -8.80 3.71
CA TYR A 78 3.41 -9.83 2.69
C TYR A 78 2.50 -9.30 1.59
N HIS A 79 1.42 -8.62 1.95
CA HIS A 79 0.52 -8.00 0.97
C HIS A 79 1.24 -6.89 0.19
N ALA A 80 2.02 -6.04 0.89
CA ALA A 80 2.84 -5.02 0.25
C ALA A 80 3.81 -5.62 -0.78
N LEU A 81 4.57 -6.67 -0.41
CA LEU A 81 5.53 -7.32 -1.30
C LEU A 81 4.85 -8.03 -2.47
N ALA A 82 3.68 -8.65 -2.27
CA ALA A 82 2.92 -9.26 -3.36
C ALA A 82 2.52 -8.23 -4.43
N LEU A 83 2.05 -7.04 -4.00
CA LEU A 83 1.73 -5.95 -4.91
C LEU A 83 2.98 -5.42 -5.62
N LEU A 84 4.10 -5.22 -4.90
CA LEU A 84 5.34 -4.75 -5.52
C LEU A 84 5.88 -5.75 -6.55
N HIS A 85 5.84 -7.05 -6.25
CA HIS A 85 6.23 -8.08 -7.19
C HIS A 85 5.36 -8.06 -8.45
N SER A 86 4.03 -7.93 -8.29
CA SER A 86 3.12 -7.80 -9.44
C SER A 86 3.41 -6.57 -10.30
N LEU A 87 3.97 -5.50 -9.71
CA LEU A 87 4.36 -4.30 -10.45
C LEU A 87 5.72 -4.45 -11.14
N GLU A 88 6.64 -5.25 -10.60
CA GLU A 88 7.94 -5.56 -11.23
C GLU A 88 7.76 -6.43 -12.48
N GLU A 89 6.79 -7.34 -12.48
CA GLU A 89 6.46 -8.20 -13.62
C GLU A 89 5.81 -7.45 -14.79
N ARG A 90 5.37 -6.20 -14.58
CA ARG A 90 4.71 -5.39 -15.60
C ARG A 90 5.70 -4.80 -16.60
N ALA A 91 5.67 -5.34 -17.82
CA ALA A 91 6.47 -4.85 -18.95
C ALA A 91 6.17 -3.39 -19.33
N ASP A 92 4.96 -2.90 -19.03
CA ASP A 92 4.50 -1.54 -19.33
C ASP A 92 4.85 -0.49 -18.25
N ALA A 93 5.48 -0.90 -17.15
CA ALA A 93 5.91 0.04 -16.10
C ALA A 93 7.05 0.95 -16.59
N PRO A 94 6.97 2.29 -16.41
CA PRO A 94 8.06 3.21 -16.74
C PRO A 94 9.35 2.88 -15.98
N PRO A 95 10.55 3.08 -16.56
CA PRO A 95 11.83 2.76 -15.90
C PRO A 95 11.97 3.40 -14.51
N ALA A 96 11.63 4.69 -14.38
CA ALA A 96 11.68 5.40 -13.10
C ALA A 96 10.73 4.78 -12.04
N LEU A 97 9.59 4.23 -12.46
CA LEU A 97 8.70 3.53 -11.55
C LEU A 97 9.31 2.19 -11.12
N ARG A 98 9.94 1.44 -12.03
CA ARG A 98 10.63 0.18 -11.69
C ARG A 98 11.74 0.39 -10.67
N GLU A 99 12.57 1.41 -10.86
CA GLU A 99 13.62 1.77 -9.89
C GLU A 99 13.03 2.08 -8.52
N ARG A 100 11.94 2.86 -8.48
CA ARG A 100 11.24 3.17 -7.24
C ARG A 100 10.62 1.93 -6.58
N ILE A 101 10.04 1.02 -7.36
CA ILE A 101 9.50 -0.24 -6.85
C ILE A 101 10.61 -1.07 -6.23
N GLN A 102 11.73 -1.28 -6.94
CA GLN A 102 12.87 -2.07 -6.45
C GLN A 102 13.45 -1.50 -5.16
N ALA A 103 13.70 -0.19 -5.12
CA ALA A 103 14.19 0.48 -3.92
C ALA A 103 13.22 0.32 -2.74
N PHE A 104 11.91 0.42 -3.00
CA PHE A 104 10.89 0.26 -1.96
C PHE A 104 10.74 -1.20 -1.51
N SER A 105 10.82 -2.18 -2.42
CA SER A 105 10.84 -3.62 -2.11
C SER A 105 11.97 -3.98 -1.16
N GLN A 106 13.15 -3.39 -1.32
CA GLN A 106 14.28 -3.57 -0.40
C GLN A 106 13.94 -3.06 1.01
N VAL A 107 13.43 -1.83 1.12
CA VAL A 107 13.02 -1.23 2.39
C VAL A 107 11.97 -2.07 3.11
N VAL A 108 10.95 -2.56 2.39
CA VAL A 108 9.89 -3.40 2.97
C VAL A 108 10.43 -4.75 3.45
N ASN A 109 11.34 -5.38 2.70
CA ASN A 109 11.99 -6.61 3.12
C ASN A 109 12.81 -6.42 4.40
N GLU A 110 13.62 -5.35 4.48
CA GLU A 110 14.40 -5.03 5.67
C GLU A 110 13.51 -4.74 6.89
N GLN A 111 12.35 -4.11 6.70
CA GLN A 111 11.38 -3.90 7.78
C GLN A 111 10.79 -5.22 8.26
N ARG A 112 10.38 -6.10 7.33
CA ARG A 112 9.86 -7.43 7.64
C ARG A 112 10.87 -8.28 8.41
N GLU A 113 12.13 -8.26 8.01
CA GLU A 113 13.20 -9.01 8.69
C GLU A 113 13.44 -8.51 10.11
N ARG A 114 13.50 -7.18 10.30
CA ARG A 114 13.62 -6.57 11.63
C ARG A 114 12.46 -6.95 12.54
N TRP A 115 11.24 -6.91 12.02
CA TRP A 115 10.04 -7.31 12.78
C TRP A 115 10.07 -8.79 13.15
N SER A 116 10.45 -9.67 12.20
CA SER A 116 10.58 -11.11 12.43
C SER A 116 11.68 -11.46 13.43
N PHE A 117 12.77 -10.68 13.47
CA PHE A 117 13.82 -10.82 14.47
C PHE A 117 13.30 -10.43 15.86
N ALA A 118 12.67 -9.27 15.99
CA ALA A 118 12.13 -8.78 17.26
C ALA A 118 11.09 -9.73 17.89
N LEU A 119 10.20 -10.32 17.08
CA LEU A 119 9.21 -11.31 17.57
C LEU A 119 9.87 -12.58 18.12
N ARG A 120 10.96 -13.04 17.49
CA ARG A 120 11.70 -14.22 17.96
C ARG A 120 12.40 -13.95 19.29
N GLU A 121 13.00 -12.78 19.45
CA GLU A 121 13.62 -12.38 20.73
C GLU A 121 12.59 -12.29 21.85
N ALA A 122 11.43 -11.65 21.59
CA ALA A 122 10.35 -11.53 22.57
C ALA A 122 9.71 -12.88 22.98
N SER A 123 9.85 -13.92 22.15
CA SER A 123 9.32 -15.26 22.44
C SER A 123 10.28 -16.13 23.27
N LEU A 124 11.52 -15.66 23.50
CA LEU A 124 12.56 -16.37 24.26
C LEU A 124 12.76 -15.83 25.69
N THR A 125 12.06 -14.75 26.05
CA THR A 125 12.05 -14.11 27.37
C THR A 125 10.74 -14.38 28.10
#